data_AF-A0A316S653-F1
#
_entry.id   AF-A0A316S653-F1
#
_cell.length_a   1.000
_cell.length_b   1.000
_cell.length_c   1.000
_cell.angle_alpha   90.00
_cell.angle_beta   90.00
_cell.angle_gamma   90.00
#
_symmetry.space_group_name_H-M   'P 1'
#
loop_
_entity.id
_entity.type
_entity.pdbx_description
1 polymer ?
#
loop_
_entity_poly.entity_id
_entity_poly.type
_entity_poly.pdbx_seq_one_letter_code
_entity_poly.pdbx_strand_id
1 'polypeptide(L)'
;MFFDYEEQAKNHEPVPEELSMFDECGYRILSDIYVLYQRGSITKEQAIDKKRKLKARALKEIQLDNFRDNTAYEREKILRLSEQARTQAKKEPTSENCHALVDTIDGILKNELQQNVILSEHGANCPCCGKFFNQDHAQAKPRFCESCGAMLVW
;
A
#
# COMPACT_ATOMS: atom_id res chain seq x y z
N MET A 1 2.43 15.35 2.70
CA MET A 1 3.90 15.18 2.91
C MET A 1 4.41 16.45 3.59
N PHE A 2 5.37 16.39 4.50
CA PHE A 2 5.85 17.58 5.24
C PHE A 2 6.32 18.76 4.36
N PHE A 3 6.72 18.51 3.11
CA PHE A 3 7.05 19.57 2.14
C PHE A 3 5.86 20.45 1.76
N ASP A 4 4.62 19.99 1.96
CA ASP A 4 3.41 20.79 1.72
C ASP A 4 3.30 21.95 2.72
N TYR A 5 4.02 21.86 3.84
CA TYR A 5 4.04 22.85 4.92
C TYR A 5 5.30 23.73 4.91
N GLU A 6 5.96 23.86 3.75
CA GLU A 6 7.25 24.54 3.66
C GLU A 6 7.22 26.02 4.09
N GLU A 7 6.16 26.76 3.76
CA GLU A 7 6.02 28.16 4.22
C GLU A 7 5.82 28.25 5.73
N GLN A 8 5.04 27.35 6.34
CA GLN A 8 4.87 27.29 7.80
C GLN A 8 6.19 26.98 8.50
N ALA A 9 6.93 25.98 7.99
CA ALA A 9 8.23 25.59 8.51
C ALA A 9 9.24 26.75 8.43
N LYS A 10 9.20 27.53 7.35
CA LYS A 10 10.02 28.74 7.15
C LYS A 10 9.68 29.87 8.11
N ASN A 11 8.42 29.99 8.49
CA ASN A 11 7.94 30.95 9.49
C ASN A 11 8.16 30.47 10.94
N HIS A 12 8.67 29.24 11.13
CA HIS A 12 8.83 28.61 12.43
C HIS A 12 7.51 28.44 13.19
N GLU A 13 6.43 28.19 12.46
CA GLU A 13 5.13 27.89 13.04
C GLU A 13 5.16 26.53 13.76
N PRO A 14 4.28 26.31 14.76
CA PRO A 14 4.15 25.02 15.43
C PRO A 14 3.92 23.87 14.45
N VAL A 15 4.41 22.68 14.81
CA VAL A 15 4.16 21.47 14.02
C VAL A 15 2.66 21.16 14.03
N PRO A 16 2.01 20.94 12.87
CA PRO A 16 0.60 20.56 12.83
C PRO A 16 0.34 19.23 13.56
N GLU A 17 -0.72 19.18 14.37
CA GLU A 17 -1.02 18.04 15.27
C GLU A 17 -1.33 16.73 14.54
N GLU A 18 -1.84 16.79 13.31
CA GLU A 18 -2.28 15.61 12.54
C GLU A 18 -1.16 14.98 11.70
N LEU A 19 0.09 15.44 11.85
CA LEU A 19 1.19 14.87 11.09
C LEU A 19 1.62 13.50 11.61
N SER A 20 1.97 12.62 10.68
CA SER A 20 2.67 11.39 11.01
C SER A 20 4.02 11.72 11.68
N MET A 21 4.53 10.83 12.54
CA MET A 21 5.87 11.00 13.14
C MET A 21 6.97 11.24 12.09
N PHE A 22 6.84 10.62 10.91
CA PHE A 22 7.73 10.82 9.79
C PHE A 22 7.65 12.25 9.25
N ASP A 23 6.44 12.76 9.01
CA ASP A 23 6.22 14.12 8.52
C ASP A 23 6.57 15.17 9.58
N GLU A 24 6.30 14.94 10.86
CA GLU A 24 6.73 15.81 11.95
C GLU A 24 8.26 15.97 11.98
N CYS A 25 8.99 14.86 11.85
CA CYS A 25 10.45 14.87 11.81
C CYS A 25 10.96 15.66 10.60
N GLY A 26 10.39 15.40 9.42
CA GLY A 26 10.70 16.13 8.20
C GLY A 26 10.43 17.64 8.31
N TYR A 27 9.30 18.02 8.92
CA TYR A 27 8.92 19.41 9.18
C TYR A 27 9.95 20.10 10.08
N ARG A 28 10.32 19.48 11.21
CA ARG A 28 11.30 20.04 12.15
C ARG A 28 12.65 20.26 11.49
N ILE A 29 13.15 19.27 10.74
CA ILE A 29 14.41 19.40 9.99
C ILE A 29 14.32 20.52 8.95
N LEU A 30 13.19 20.66 8.26
CA LEU A 30 12.97 21.73 7.29
C LEU A 30 12.98 23.12 7.95
N SER A 31 12.32 23.26 9.10
CA SER A 31 12.34 24.48 9.90
C SER A 31 13.76 24.82 10.39
N ASP A 32 14.51 23.83 10.87
CA ASP A 32 15.91 24.00 11.31
C ASP A 32 16.82 24.49 10.17
N ILE A 33 16.62 24.00 8.94
CA ILE A 33 17.37 24.50 7.77
C ILE A 33 17.10 26.00 7.57
N TYR A 34 15.86 26.44 7.72
CA TYR A 34 15.52 27.86 7.63
C TYR A 34 16.11 28.67 8.79
N VAL A 35 16.09 28.16 10.03
CA VAL A 35 16.73 28.82 11.19
C VAL A 35 18.23 29.03 10.92
N LEU A 36 18.93 27.99 10.47
CA LEU A 36 20.36 28.06 10.18
C LEU A 36 20.69 29.07 9.08
N TYR A 37 19.84 29.14 8.04
CA TYR A 37 19.99 30.09 6.95
C TYR A 37 19.75 31.54 7.41
N GLN A 38 18.65 31.79 8.15
CA GLN A 38 18.32 33.13 8.67
C GLN A 38 19.38 33.65 9.66
N ARG A 39 20.00 32.76 10.44
CA ARG A 39 21.11 33.09 11.35
C ARG A 39 22.46 33.26 10.65
N GLY A 40 22.53 33.06 9.32
CA GLY A 40 23.77 33.13 8.55
C GLY A 40 24.77 32.00 8.86
N SER A 41 24.34 30.93 9.54
CA SER A 41 25.19 29.77 9.85
C SER A 41 25.44 28.89 8.63
N ILE A 42 24.58 28.98 7.61
CA ILE A 42 24.75 28.33 6.31
C ILE A 42 24.46 29.30 5.18
N THR A 43 25.07 29.09 4.02
CA THR A 43 24.77 29.85 2.80
C THR A 43 23.44 29.42 2.17
N LYS A 44 22.95 30.22 1.22
CA LYS A 44 21.75 29.90 0.44
C LYS A 44 21.92 28.58 -0.32
N GLU A 45 23.08 28.35 -0.91
CA GLU A 45 23.41 27.14 -1.66
C GLU A 45 23.43 25.92 -0.75
N GLN A 46 23.97 26.06 0.47
CA GLN A 46 23.96 25.00 1.48
C GLN A 46 22.53 24.68 1.94
N ALA A 47 21.67 25.68 2.12
CA ALA A 47 20.26 25.48 2.46
C ALA A 47 19.51 24.75 1.34
N ILE A 48 19.71 25.15 0.08
CA ILE A 48 19.13 24.48 -1.10
C ILE A 48 19.58 23.02 -1.18
N ASP A 49 20.87 22.75 -1.01
CA ASP A 49 21.40 21.37 -1.05
C ASP A 49 20.84 20.50 0.08
N LYS A 50 20.77 21.04 1.32
CA LYS A 50 20.16 20.35 2.46
C LYS A 50 18.69 19.99 2.20
N LYS A 51 17.89 20.94 1.70
CA LYS A 51 16.48 20.69 1.34
C LYS A 51 16.34 19.63 0.26
N ARG A 52 17.18 19.69 -0.78
CA ARG A 52 17.21 18.70 -1.86
C ARG A 52 17.51 17.30 -1.33
N LYS A 53 18.51 17.17 -0.46
CA LYS A 53 18.87 15.89 0.19
C LYS A 53 17.76 15.36 1.09
N LEU A 54 17.12 16.24 1.86
CA LEU A 54 15.96 15.89 2.70
C LEU A 54 14.80 15.34 1.84
N LYS A 55 14.45 16.03 0.75
CA LYS A 55 13.41 15.58 -0.19
C LYS A 55 13.74 14.23 -0.82
N ALA A 56 14.97 14.06 -1.30
CA ALA A 56 15.40 12.82 -1.91
C ALA A 56 15.35 11.64 -0.93
N ARG A 57 15.76 11.87 0.33
CA ARG A 57 15.69 10.85 1.38
C ARG A 57 14.24 10.49 1.71
N ALA A 58 13.37 11.48 1.89
CA ALA A 58 11.96 11.25 2.18
C ALA A 58 11.28 10.45 1.07
N LEU A 59 11.49 10.82 -0.19
CA LEU A 59 10.95 10.08 -1.34
C LEU A 59 11.46 8.65 -1.40
N LYS A 60 12.75 8.43 -1.11
CA LYS A 60 13.34 7.09 -1.07
C LYS A 60 12.72 6.23 0.03
N GLU A 61 12.49 6.79 1.22
CA GLU A 61 11.85 6.07 2.33
C GLU A 61 10.40 5.70 1.97
N ILE A 62 9.62 6.62 1.41
CA ILE A 62 8.26 6.33 0.90
C ILE A 62 8.29 5.23 -0.18
N GLN A 63 9.23 5.28 -1.12
CA GLN A 63 9.36 4.27 -2.16
C GLN A 63 9.70 2.89 -1.59
N LEU A 64 10.57 2.83 -0.57
CA LEU A 64 10.93 1.58 0.11
C LEU A 64 9.73 1.01 0.88
N ASP A 65 8.95 1.86 1.52
CA ASP A 65 7.75 1.45 2.26
C ASP A 65 6.69 0.91 1.29
N ASN A 66 6.37 1.65 0.24
CA ASN A 66 5.49 1.20 -0.84
C ASN A 66 5.97 -0.12 -1.47
N PHE A 67 7.29 -0.27 -1.68
CA PHE A 67 7.84 -1.52 -2.21
C PHE A 67 7.63 -2.70 -1.25
N ARG A 68 7.83 -2.48 0.05
CA ARG A 68 7.60 -3.50 1.09
C ARG A 68 6.13 -3.90 1.15
N ASP A 69 5.23 -2.92 1.16
CA ASP A 69 3.79 -3.14 1.19
C ASP A 69 3.33 -3.89 -0.07
N ASN A 70 3.78 -3.47 -1.25
CA ASN A 70 3.46 -4.16 -2.50
C ASN A 70 4.03 -5.58 -2.52
N THR A 71 5.25 -5.79 -2.02
CA THR A 71 5.84 -7.14 -1.94
C THR A 71 5.07 -8.03 -0.98
N ALA A 72 4.68 -7.50 0.18
CA ALA A 72 3.86 -8.21 1.15
C ALA A 72 2.50 -8.57 0.56
N TYR A 73 1.88 -7.63 -0.15
CA TYR A 73 0.61 -7.82 -0.86
C TYR A 73 0.68 -8.91 -1.93
N GLU A 74 1.68 -8.86 -2.82
CA GLU A 74 1.87 -9.88 -3.85
C GLU A 74 2.18 -11.26 -3.26
N ARG A 75 2.89 -11.32 -2.13
CA ARG A 75 3.13 -12.59 -1.40
C ARG A 75 1.86 -13.13 -0.76
N GLU A 76 1.06 -12.28 -0.12
CA GLU A 76 -0.22 -12.68 0.48
C GLU A 76 -1.15 -13.28 -0.58
N LYS A 77 -1.17 -12.66 -1.77
CA LYS A 77 -1.92 -13.16 -2.93
C LYS A 77 -1.54 -14.60 -3.27
N ILE A 78 -0.25 -14.86 -3.50
CA ILE A 78 0.24 -16.20 -3.84
C ILE A 78 -0.08 -17.21 -2.73
N LEU A 79 0.06 -16.81 -1.45
CA LEU A 79 -0.24 -17.68 -0.32
C LEU A 79 -1.70 -18.13 -0.30
N ARG A 80 -2.65 -17.20 -0.37
CA ARG A 80 -4.08 -17.51 -0.34
C ARG A 80 -4.50 -18.37 -1.53
N LEU A 81 -4.01 -18.05 -2.72
CA LEU A 81 -4.28 -18.83 -3.92
C LEU A 81 -3.71 -20.25 -3.80
N SER A 82 -2.50 -20.36 -3.26
CA SER A 82 -1.87 -21.67 -3.02
C SER A 82 -2.67 -22.48 -2.00
N GLU A 83 -3.25 -21.87 -0.97
CA GLU A 83 -4.10 -22.55 0.01
C GLU A 83 -5.39 -23.10 -0.63
N GLN A 84 -6.02 -22.29 -1.51
CA GLN A 84 -7.18 -22.71 -2.28
C GLN A 84 -6.85 -23.89 -3.22
N ALA A 85 -5.78 -23.76 -4.01
CA ALA A 85 -5.34 -24.80 -4.94
C ALA A 85 -4.92 -26.09 -4.22
N ARG A 86 -4.26 -25.99 -3.05
CA ARG A 86 -3.93 -27.15 -2.20
C ARG A 86 -5.19 -27.87 -1.73
N THR A 87 -6.21 -27.11 -1.33
CA THR A 87 -7.48 -27.68 -0.87
C THR A 87 -8.17 -28.42 -2.01
N GLN A 88 -8.19 -27.84 -3.22
CA GLN A 88 -8.79 -28.47 -4.39
C GLN A 88 -8.04 -29.75 -4.79
N ALA A 89 -6.71 -29.69 -4.91
CA ALA A 89 -5.88 -30.84 -5.24
C ALA A 89 -5.97 -31.96 -4.19
N LYS A 90 -6.15 -31.61 -2.89
CA LYS A 90 -6.38 -32.60 -1.83
C LYS A 90 -7.75 -33.27 -1.93
N LYS A 91 -8.80 -32.52 -2.25
CA LYS A 91 -10.16 -33.06 -2.38
C LYS A 91 -10.29 -33.93 -3.63
N GLU A 92 -9.68 -33.51 -4.72
CA GLU A 92 -9.80 -34.14 -6.03
C GLU A 92 -8.43 -34.10 -6.75
N PRO A 93 -7.58 -35.13 -6.56
CA PRO A 93 -6.20 -35.13 -7.00
C PRO A 93 -6.05 -35.48 -8.50
N THR A 94 -6.69 -34.71 -9.37
CA THR A 94 -6.53 -34.84 -10.82
C THR A 94 -5.21 -34.21 -11.28
N SER A 95 -4.72 -34.62 -12.46
CA SER A 95 -3.53 -34.01 -13.08
C SER A 95 -3.72 -32.49 -13.23
N GLU A 96 -4.91 -32.05 -13.65
CA GLU A 96 -5.25 -30.63 -13.84
C GLU A 96 -5.16 -29.85 -12.51
N ASN A 97 -5.75 -30.36 -11.43
CA ASN A 97 -5.72 -29.70 -10.11
C ASN A 97 -4.30 -29.66 -9.53
N CYS A 98 -3.48 -30.67 -9.77
CA CYS A 98 -2.08 -30.70 -9.35
C CYS A 98 -1.22 -29.70 -10.12
N HIS A 99 -1.40 -29.57 -11.44
CA HIS A 99 -0.70 -28.56 -12.24
C HIS A 99 -1.13 -27.15 -11.86
N ALA A 100 -2.43 -26.91 -11.67
CA ALA A 100 -2.96 -25.63 -11.20
C ALA A 100 -2.36 -25.20 -9.85
N LEU A 101 -2.11 -26.15 -8.95
CA LEU A 101 -1.39 -25.89 -7.69
C LEU A 101 0.06 -25.44 -7.94
N VAL A 102 0.80 -26.12 -8.81
CA VAL A 102 2.19 -25.77 -9.13
C VAL A 102 2.27 -24.38 -9.77
N ASP A 103 1.44 -24.12 -10.79
CA ASP A 103 1.40 -22.82 -11.48
C ASP A 103 1.00 -21.68 -10.55
N THR A 104 0.17 -21.96 -9.54
CA THR A 104 -0.19 -20.99 -8.49
C THR A 104 0.99 -20.69 -7.56
N ILE A 105 1.74 -21.70 -7.13
CA ILE A 105 2.94 -21.54 -6.27
C ILE A 105 4.02 -20.75 -7.01
N ASP A 106 4.22 -21.04 -8.29
CA ASP A 106 5.17 -20.34 -9.15
C ASP A 106 4.71 -18.90 -9.49
N GLY A 107 3.49 -18.53 -9.11
CA GLY A 107 2.94 -17.19 -9.30
C GLY A 107 2.53 -16.90 -10.74
N ILE A 108 2.35 -17.92 -11.57
CA ILE A 108 1.89 -17.81 -12.97
C ILE A 108 0.42 -17.37 -12.98
N LEU A 109 -0.42 -18.03 -12.17
CA LEU A 109 -1.87 -17.75 -12.11
C LEU A 109 -2.22 -16.56 -11.21
N LYS A 110 -1.22 -15.78 -10.75
CA LYS A 110 -1.45 -14.71 -9.77
C LYS A 110 -2.49 -13.69 -10.25
N ASN A 111 -2.58 -13.39 -11.55
CA ASN A 111 -3.46 -12.35 -12.06
C ASN A 111 -4.82 -12.87 -12.54
N GLU A 112 -4.99 -14.18 -12.72
CA GLU A 112 -6.21 -14.76 -13.28
C GLU A 112 -7.43 -14.64 -12.35
N LEU A 113 -7.17 -14.37 -11.06
CA LEU A 113 -8.17 -14.24 -10.02
C LEU A 113 -8.37 -12.79 -9.53
N GLN A 114 -7.69 -11.82 -10.14
CA GLN A 114 -8.05 -10.40 -9.98
C GLN A 114 -9.26 -10.11 -10.85
N GLN A 115 -10.43 -10.35 -10.29
CA GLN A 115 -11.70 -10.04 -10.93
C GLN A 115 -12.39 -8.95 -10.14
N ASN A 116 -12.99 -8.00 -10.85
CA ASN A 116 -13.77 -6.95 -10.23
C ASN A 116 -14.96 -7.59 -9.51
N VAL A 117 -15.28 -7.08 -8.32
CA VAL A 117 -16.53 -7.44 -7.66
C VAL A 117 -17.70 -7.17 -8.59
N ILE A 118 -18.69 -8.04 -8.56
CA ILE A 118 -19.89 -7.87 -9.39
C ILE A 118 -20.82 -6.93 -8.62
N LEU A 119 -20.85 -5.66 -9.00
CA LEU A 119 -21.69 -4.65 -8.35
C LEU A 119 -23.17 -4.87 -8.70
N SER A 120 -24.05 -4.63 -7.73
CA SER A 120 -25.52 -4.71 -7.87
C SER A 120 -26.18 -3.54 -7.12
N GLU A 121 -27.46 -3.26 -7.42
CA GLU A 121 -28.22 -2.18 -6.74
C GLU A 121 -28.29 -2.35 -5.21
N HIS A 122 -28.17 -3.59 -4.72
CA HIS A 122 -28.32 -3.93 -3.31
C HIS A 122 -27.00 -4.33 -2.61
N GLY A 123 -25.86 -4.24 -3.30
CA GLY A 123 -24.58 -4.70 -2.76
C GLY A 123 -23.60 -5.14 -3.83
N ALA A 124 -22.81 -6.17 -3.56
CA ALA A 124 -21.86 -6.74 -4.52
C ALA A 124 -21.75 -8.26 -4.38
N ASN A 125 -21.18 -8.94 -5.37
CA ASN A 125 -20.93 -10.38 -5.29
C ASN A 125 -19.46 -10.69 -5.52
N CYS A 126 -18.97 -11.73 -4.84
CA CYS A 126 -17.67 -12.31 -5.10
C CYS A 126 -17.66 -12.88 -6.53
N PRO A 127 -16.69 -12.50 -7.38
CA PRO A 127 -16.63 -12.98 -8.76
C PRO A 127 -16.23 -14.46 -8.86
N CYS A 128 -15.58 -15.00 -7.82
CA CYS A 128 -15.13 -16.40 -7.80
C CYS A 128 -16.19 -17.36 -7.27
N CYS A 129 -16.85 -17.06 -6.14
CA CYS A 129 -17.81 -17.98 -5.50
C CYS A 129 -19.25 -17.49 -5.51
N GLY A 130 -19.53 -16.29 -6.03
CA GLY A 130 -20.88 -15.73 -6.09
C GLY A 130 -21.44 -15.24 -4.76
N LYS A 131 -20.70 -15.34 -3.64
CA LYS A 131 -21.16 -14.86 -2.31
C LYS A 131 -21.61 -13.40 -2.40
N PHE A 132 -22.82 -13.15 -1.92
CA PHE A 132 -23.40 -11.81 -1.82
C PHE A 132 -22.82 -11.04 -0.63
N PHE A 133 -22.49 -9.79 -0.87
CA PHE A 133 -22.06 -8.77 0.06
C PHE A 133 -23.17 -7.72 0.12
N ASN A 134 -23.77 -7.53 1.30
CA ASN A 134 -24.76 -6.46 1.49
C ASN A 134 -24.08 -5.08 1.38
N GLN A 135 -24.88 -4.00 1.38
CA GLN A 135 -24.36 -2.63 1.20
C GLN A 135 -23.27 -2.26 2.21
N ASP A 136 -23.46 -2.55 3.50
CA ASP A 136 -22.47 -2.22 4.54
C ASP A 136 -21.15 -2.95 4.30
N HIS A 137 -21.21 -4.25 3.97
CA HIS A 137 -20.03 -5.05 3.66
C HIS A 137 -19.34 -4.59 2.37
N ALA A 138 -20.12 -4.18 1.37
CA ALA A 138 -19.59 -3.63 0.12
C ALA A 138 -18.90 -2.27 0.32
N GLN A 139 -19.45 -1.41 1.18
CA GLN A 139 -18.85 -0.11 1.54
C GLN A 139 -17.54 -0.27 2.30
N ALA A 140 -17.42 -1.30 3.14
CA ALA A 140 -16.18 -1.62 3.84
C ALA A 140 -15.03 -2.04 2.89
N LYS A 141 -15.36 -2.38 1.63
CA LYS A 141 -14.41 -2.79 0.58
C LYS A 141 -13.35 -3.80 1.07
N PRO A 142 -13.77 -4.94 1.65
CA PRO A 142 -12.83 -5.95 2.15
C PRO A 142 -11.96 -6.48 1.03
N ARG A 143 -10.65 -6.58 1.27
CA ARG A 143 -9.69 -6.99 0.22
C ARG A 143 -9.87 -8.43 -0.26
N PHE A 144 -10.52 -9.28 0.54
CA PHE A 144 -10.69 -10.70 0.24
C PHE A 144 -12.12 -11.17 0.56
N CYS A 145 -12.61 -12.13 -0.21
CA CYS A 145 -13.84 -12.83 0.10
C CYS A 145 -13.63 -13.75 1.30
N GLU A 146 -14.41 -13.57 2.36
CA GLU A 146 -14.33 -14.39 3.58
C GLU A 146 -14.69 -15.86 3.38
N SER A 147 -15.34 -16.21 2.26
CA SER A 147 -15.81 -17.58 2.02
C SER A 147 -14.91 -18.39 1.11
N CYS A 148 -14.39 -17.81 0.02
CA CYS A 148 -13.50 -18.53 -0.88
C CYS A 148 -12.06 -18.00 -0.89
N GLY A 149 -11.76 -16.93 -0.15
CA GLY A 149 -10.43 -16.32 -0.10
C GLY A 149 -10.04 -15.54 -1.35
N ALA A 150 -10.92 -15.46 -2.36
CA ALA A 150 -10.64 -14.72 -3.58
C ALA A 150 -10.38 -13.25 -3.29
N MET A 151 -9.38 -12.67 -3.96
CA MET A 151 -9.07 -11.26 -3.89
C MET A 151 -10.19 -10.45 -4.56
N LEU A 152 -10.64 -9.40 -3.88
CA LEU A 152 -11.73 -8.55 -4.35
C LEU A 152 -11.17 -7.21 -4.82
N VAL A 153 -11.45 -6.88 -6.07
CA VAL A 153 -11.13 -5.57 -6.66
C VAL A 153 -12.43 -4.75 -6.69
N TRP A 154 -12.49 -3.69 -5.87
CA TRP A 154 -13.67 -2.83 -5.64
C TRP A 154 -13.65 -1.54 -6.46
#